data_AF-A0A3D9LQA4-F1
#
_entry.id   AF-A0A3D9LQA4-F1
#
_cell.length_a   1.000
_cell.length_b   1.000
_cell.length_c   1.000
_cell.angle_alpha   90.00
_cell.angle_beta   90.00
_cell.angle_gamma   90.00
#
_symmetry.space_group_name_H-M   'P 1'
#
loop_
_entity.id
_entity.type
_entity.pdbx_description
1 polymer ?
#
loop_
_entity_poly.entity_id
_entity_poly.type
_entity_poly.pdbx_seq_one_letter_code
_entity_poly.pdbx_strand_id
1 'polypeptide(L)'
;MKSAGLKRTTGNSSKEKSAQNTFFVITIFGAQLYEKPSLDSKLITRITVGEKIVAEKIIETKQSIHIGEGFQLHGHFVEVKGQGCSGFIHSSDLTTFRPQLEQVYDGVLIPDFKGKLIHKTTEKRIEKFNDKPFEIEEDITTYENVIHTYTDFVDCFENTYLYKYMTLHEVYHQLPVHDPKIDVTSKGNFILMPEFIEKKDNQYIFKGIGITRSIAIIENKDGQFLIASLDCP
;
A
#
# COMPACT_ATOMS: atom_id res chain seq x y z
N MET A 1 -52.62 -40.97 14.08
CA MET A 1 -51.24 -40.97 14.61
C MET A 1 -50.28 -40.47 13.54
N LYS A 2 -49.17 -39.87 13.97
CA LYS A 2 -48.53 -38.67 13.41
C LYS A 2 -47.77 -38.87 12.08
N SER A 3 -47.93 -37.85 11.23
CA SER A 3 -47.10 -37.53 10.07
C SER A 3 -45.70 -37.10 10.51
N ALA A 4 -44.65 -37.67 9.89
CA ALA A 4 -43.27 -37.25 10.04
C ALA A 4 -42.91 -36.29 8.90
N GLY A 5 -42.81 -35.00 9.24
CA GLY A 5 -42.52 -33.92 8.30
C GLY A 5 -41.04 -33.87 7.90
N LEU A 6 -40.81 -33.60 6.61
CA LEU A 6 -39.53 -33.13 6.09
C LEU A 6 -39.13 -31.82 6.80
N LYS A 7 -37.99 -31.83 7.49
CA LYS A 7 -37.31 -30.59 7.90
C LYS A 7 -36.55 -30.04 6.70
N ARG A 8 -37.03 -28.90 6.19
CA ARG A 8 -36.23 -27.97 5.38
C ARG A 8 -35.15 -27.35 6.27
N THR A 9 -33.89 -27.55 5.92
CA THR A 9 -32.78 -26.72 6.39
C THR A 9 -32.52 -25.63 5.37
N THR A 10 -33.22 -24.50 5.52
CA THR A 10 -32.83 -23.21 4.95
C THR A 10 -32.07 -22.43 6.00
N GLY A 11 -30.89 -21.91 5.65
CA GLY A 11 -30.30 -20.77 6.36
C GLY A 11 -28.82 -20.91 6.65
N ASN A 12 -28.04 -20.12 5.91
CA ASN A 12 -26.71 -19.55 6.21
C ASN A 12 -25.65 -19.92 5.16
N SER A 13 -25.64 -19.23 4.02
CA SER A 13 -24.44 -19.17 3.17
C SER A 13 -24.14 -17.78 2.56
N SER A 14 -24.96 -16.76 2.84
CA SER A 14 -24.80 -15.44 2.22
C SER A 14 -24.02 -14.42 3.06
N LYS A 15 -23.88 -14.61 4.38
CA LYS A 15 -23.16 -13.65 5.24
C LYS A 15 -21.65 -13.89 5.29
N GLU A 16 -21.17 -15.14 5.23
CA GLU A 16 -19.73 -15.46 5.29
C GLU A 16 -19.00 -15.23 3.95
N LYS A 17 -19.67 -15.37 2.81
CA LYS A 17 -19.07 -15.05 1.49
C LYS A 17 -18.80 -13.55 1.27
N SER A 18 -19.41 -12.66 2.05
CA SER A 18 -19.35 -11.21 1.78
C SER A 18 -18.05 -10.53 2.19
N ALA A 19 -17.31 -11.11 3.14
CA ALA A 19 -16.02 -10.57 3.59
C ALA A 19 -14.87 -10.84 2.60
N GLN A 20 -14.90 -11.96 1.87
CA GLN A 20 -13.83 -12.35 0.93
C GLN A 20 -13.77 -11.52 -0.37
N ASN A 21 -14.84 -10.78 -0.68
CA ASN A 21 -14.94 -9.99 -1.91
C ASN A 21 -14.96 -8.47 -1.65
N THR A 22 -14.58 -8.04 -0.45
CA THR A 22 -14.51 -6.62 -0.11
C THR A 22 -13.08 -6.12 -0.28
N PHE A 23 -12.94 -5.03 -1.01
CA PHE A 23 -11.68 -4.31 -1.20
C PHE A 23 -11.82 -2.84 -0.82
N PHE A 24 -10.68 -2.16 -0.68
CA PHE A 24 -10.59 -0.71 -0.51
C PHE A 24 -9.65 -0.13 -1.56
N VAL A 25 -9.95 1.05 -2.09
CA VAL A 25 -9.04 1.76 -3.02
C VAL A 25 -7.83 2.29 -2.27
N ILE A 26 -6.62 2.04 -2.77
CA ILE A 26 -5.36 2.40 -2.09
C ILE A 26 -4.47 3.38 -2.83
N THR A 27 -4.70 3.57 -4.12
CA THR A 27 -3.96 4.56 -4.88
C THR A 27 -4.40 5.97 -4.47
N ILE A 28 -3.43 6.81 -4.10
CA ILE A 28 -3.65 8.21 -3.71
C ILE A 28 -4.31 9.05 -4.81
N PHE A 29 -4.23 8.61 -6.07
CA PHE A 29 -4.84 9.28 -7.22
C PHE A 29 -6.24 8.74 -7.57
N GLY A 30 -6.74 7.77 -6.80
CA GLY A 30 -7.98 7.05 -7.07
C GLY A 30 -7.81 5.94 -8.11
N ALA A 31 -8.59 4.86 -7.94
CA ALA A 31 -8.53 3.68 -8.81
C ALA A 31 -9.22 3.96 -10.13
N GLN A 32 -8.62 3.52 -11.22
CA GLN A 32 -9.21 3.68 -12.55
C GLN A 32 -10.34 2.66 -12.77
N LEU A 33 -11.53 3.15 -13.16
CA LEU A 33 -12.68 2.32 -13.52
C LEU A 33 -12.78 2.23 -15.05
N TYR A 34 -12.61 1.03 -15.58
CA TYR A 34 -12.60 0.73 -17.01
C TYR A 34 -13.94 0.13 -17.47
N GLU A 35 -14.30 0.37 -18.74
CA GLU A 35 -15.49 -0.23 -19.37
C GLU A 35 -15.37 -1.73 -19.63
N LYS A 36 -14.15 -2.22 -19.88
CA LYS A 36 -13.79 -3.63 -20.09
C LYS A 36 -12.62 -4.02 -19.19
N PRO A 37 -12.39 -5.31 -18.89
CA PRO A 37 -11.25 -5.76 -18.09
C PRO A 37 -9.95 -5.71 -18.91
N SER A 38 -9.54 -4.50 -19.29
CA SER A 38 -8.30 -4.22 -20.00
C SER A 38 -7.78 -2.82 -19.66
N LEU A 39 -6.47 -2.68 -19.50
CA LEU A 39 -5.82 -1.38 -19.27
C LEU A 39 -5.95 -0.44 -20.50
N ASP A 40 -6.18 -1.01 -21.69
CA ASP A 40 -6.39 -0.25 -22.93
C ASP A 40 -7.87 0.15 -23.13
N SER A 41 -8.75 -0.24 -22.20
CA SER A 41 -10.17 0.09 -22.27
C SER A 41 -10.40 1.58 -21.97
N LYS A 42 -11.51 2.10 -22.47
CA LYS A 42 -12.00 3.42 -22.10
C LYS A 42 -12.14 3.53 -20.57
N LEU A 43 -11.55 4.59 -20.02
CA LEU A 43 -11.75 5.01 -18.63
C LEU A 43 -13.15 5.64 -18.49
N ILE A 44 -13.93 5.14 -17.54
CA ILE A 44 -15.24 5.67 -17.19
C ILE A 44 -15.06 6.83 -16.20
N THR A 45 -14.38 6.55 -15.09
CA THR A 45 -14.13 7.51 -14.00
C THR A 45 -12.97 7.02 -13.14
N ARG A 46 -12.64 7.78 -12.09
CA ARG A 46 -11.79 7.34 -10.99
C ARG A 46 -12.61 7.16 -9.72
N ILE A 47 -12.37 6.07 -9.02
CA ILE A 47 -12.95 5.81 -7.69
C ILE A 47 -12.00 6.40 -6.65
N THR A 48 -12.54 7.15 -5.71
CA THR A 48 -11.75 7.88 -4.70
C THR A 48 -10.99 6.92 -3.77
N VAL A 49 -9.83 7.36 -3.28
CA VAL A 49 -9.04 6.62 -2.29
C VAL A 49 -9.87 6.27 -1.05
N GLY A 50 -9.67 5.07 -0.52
CA GLY A 50 -10.36 4.52 0.64
C GLY A 50 -11.81 4.08 0.41
N GLU A 51 -12.39 4.30 -0.77
CA GLU A 51 -13.72 3.79 -1.06
C GLU A 51 -13.75 2.26 -1.00
N LYS A 52 -14.84 1.76 -0.41
CA LYS A 52 -15.09 0.33 -0.26
C LYS A 52 -15.67 -0.22 -1.57
N ILE A 53 -14.95 -1.16 -2.18
CA ILE A 53 -15.38 -1.90 -3.34
C ILE A 53 -15.91 -3.27 -2.94
N VAL A 54 -17.02 -3.69 -3.54
CA VAL A 54 -17.51 -5.08 -3.43
C VAL A 54 -17.40 -5.72 -4.80
N ALA A 55 -16.52 -6.72 -4.90
CA ALA A 55 -16.32 -7.47 -6.13
C ALA A 55 -17.51 -8.37 -6.43
N GLU A 56 -18.07 -8.23 -7.62
CA GLU A 56 -19.00 -9.20 -8.19
C GLU A 56 -18.22 -10.42 -8.71
N LYS A 57 -17.10 -10.16 -9.38
CA LYS A 57 -16.25 -11.17 -9.99
C LYS A 57 -14.80 -10.69 -10.05
N ILE A 58 -13.88 -11.64 -9.96
CA ILE A 58 -12.45 -11.43 -10.25
C ILE A 58 -12.16 -12.11 -11.59
N ILE A 59 -11.51 -11.38 -12.49
CA ILE A 59 -11.16 -11.81 -13.84
C ILE A 59 -9.64 -11.83 -13.93
N GLU A 60 -9.09 -13.03 -14.05
CA GLU A 60 -7.66 -13.20 -14.27
C GLU A 60 -7.21 -12.51 -15.56
N THR A 61 -6.06 -11.87 -15.50
CA THR A 61 -5.40 -11.24 -16.65
C THR A 61 -3.90 -11.40 -16.53
N LYS A 62 -3.21 -11.26 -17.66
CA LYS A 62 -1.75 -11.13 -17.71
C LYS A 62 -1.28 -9.69 -17.79
N GLN A 63 -2.21 -8.74 -17.94
CA GLN A 63 -1.88 -7.32 -17.93
C GLN A 63 -1.40 -6.89 -16.54
N SER A 64 -0.44 -5.99 -16.53
CA SER A 64 0.18 -5.40 -15.36
C SER A 64 0.36 -3.92 -15.59
N ILE A 65 0.32 -3.12 -14.51
CA ILE A 65 0.63 -1.69 -14.61
C ILE A 65 2.14 -1.54 -14.64
N HIS A 66 2.67 -1.00 -15.74
CA HIS A 66 4.09 -0.76 -15.90
C HIS A 66 4.51 0.49 -15.12
N ILE A 67 5.44 0.33 -14.18
CA ILE A 67 6.06 1.45 -13.44
C ILE A 67 7.39 1.83 -14.10
N GLY A 68 8.19 0.83 -14.44
CA GLY A 68 9.45 0.99 -15.18
C GLY A 68 10.09 -0.36 -15.50
N GLU A 69 11.27 -0.34 -16.11
CA GLU A 69 11.97 -1.58 -16.46
C GLU A 69 12.25 -2.43 -15.20
N GLY A 70 11.85 -3.70 -15.25
CA GLY A 70 11.97 -4.61 -14.10
C GLY A 70 10.95 -4.41 -12.98
N PHE A 71 10.04 -3.42 -13.07
CA PHE A 71 9.02 -3.19 -12.05
C PHE A 71 7.61 -2.97 -12.63
N GLN A 72 6.71 -3.88 -12.29
CA GLN A 72 5.32 -3.87 -12.72
C GLN A 72 4.41 -4.27 -11.55
N LEU A 73 3.22 -3.68 -11.50
CA LEU A 73 2.19 -4.05 -10.54
C LEU A 73 1.28 -5.10 -11.17
N HIS A 74 1.42 -6.34 -10.72
CA HIS A 74 0.59 -7.45 -11.16
C HIS A 74 -0.77 -7.43 -10.44
N GLY A 75 -1.79 -7.96 -11.10
CA GLY A 75 -3.12 -8.06 -10.54
C GLY A 75 -4.12 -8.74 -11.46
N HIS A 76 -5.39 -8.57 -11.09
CA HIS A 76 -6.55 -9.07 -11.81
C HIS A 76 -7.53 -7.92 -12.04
N PHE A 77 -8.51 -8.11 -12.91
CA PHE A 77 -9.62 -7.17 -12.99
C PHE A 77 -10.72 -7.55 -12.01
N VAL A 78 -11.14 -6.60 -11.19
CA VAL A 78 -12.28 -6.71 -10.29
C VAL A 78 -13.49 -6.08 -10.96
N GLU A 79 -14.48 -6.91 -11.30
CA GLU A 79 -15.79 -6.45 -11.78
C GLU A 79 -16.58 -5.89 -10.61
N VAL A 80 -17.05 -4.66 -10.77
CA VAL A 80 -17.88 -3.95 -9.81
C VAL A 80 -19.24 -3.65 -10.43
N LYS A 81 -20.32 -4.02 -9.74
CA LYS A 81 -21.69 -3.60 -10.05
C LYS A 81 -22.40 -3.16 -8.78
N GLY A 82 -22.83 -1.91 -8.75
CA GLY A 82 -23.58 -1.34 -7.63
C GLY A 82 -22.93 -0.04 -7.13
N GLN A 83 -23.60 0.65 -6.21
CA GLN A 83 -23.13 1.95 -5.66
C GLN A 83 -23.01 3.07 -6.71
N GLY A 84 -23.75 2.99 -7.81
CA GLY A 84 -23.77 4.03 -8.85
C GLY A 84 -22.64 3.93 -9.88
N CYS A 85 -21.79 2.91 -9.79
CA CYS A 85 -20.74 2.61 -10.77
C CYS A 85 -20.82 1.16 -11.26
N SER A 86 -20.44 0.94 -12.52
CA SER A 86 -20.32 -0.39 -13.13
C SER A 86 -19.09 -0.39 -14.03
N GLY A 87 -18.24 -1.40 -13.90
CA GLY A 87 -17.02 -1.50 -14.68
C GLY A 87 -16.00 -2.43 -14.06
N PHE A 88 -14.73 -2.22 -14.40
CA PHE A 88 -13.62 -3.06 -13.98
C PHE A 88 -12.51 -2.21 -13.37
N ILE A 89 -11.96 -2.64 -12.25
CA ILE A 89 -10.83 -1.98 -11.58
C ILE A 89 -9.65 -2.96 -11.58
N HIS A 90 -8.43 -2.48 -11.87
CA HIS A 90 -7.25 -3.32 -11.74
C HIS A 90 -6.90 -3.51 -10.26
N SER A 91 -6.71 -4.74 -9.81
CA SER A 91 -6.61 -5.08 -8.39
C SER A 91 -5.34 -4.57 -7.71
N SER A 92 -4.32 -4.13 -8.46
CA SER A 92 -3.16 -3.47 -7.87
C SER A 92 -3.51 -2.16 -7.16
N ASP A 93 -4.62 -1.54 -7.55
CA ASP A 93 -5.13 -0.30 -6.96
C ASP A 93 -6.03 -0.57 -5.74
N LEU A 94 -6.16 -1.83 -5.34
CA LEU A 94 -7.08 -2.32 -4.32
C LEU A 94 -6.34 -3.11 -3.23
N THR A 95 -6.92 -3.15 -2.05
CA THR A 95 -6.44 -3.97 -0.92
C THR A 95 -7.60 -4.61 -0.18
N THR A 96 -7.32 -5.67 0.57
CA THR A 96 -8.25 -6.20 1.59
C THR A 96 -8.07 -5.53 2.96
N PHE A 97 -6.98 -4.79 3.18
CA PHE A 97 -6.74 -4.06 4.43
C PHE A 97 -7.55 -2.77 4.46
N ARG A 98 -8.37 -2.54 5.48
CA ARG A 98 -9.07 -1.27 5.59
C ARG A 98 -8.07 -0.14 5.91
N PRO A 99 -7.84 0.85 5.03
CA PRO A 99 -6.96 1.97 5.36
C PRO A 99 -7.55 2.85 6.47
N GLN A 100 -6.66 3.45 7.25
CA GLN A 100 -6.94 4.69 7.95
C GLN A 100 -6.67 5.84 6.99
N LEU A 101 -7.70 6.62 6.66
CA LEU A 101 -7.52 7.80 5.82
C LEU A 101 -7.06 8.98 6.68
N GLU A 102 -5.96 9.58 6.29
CA GLU A 102 -5.39 10.75 6.95
C GLU A 102 -5.32 11.92 5.99
N GLN A 103 -5.74 13.09 6.45
CA GLN A 103 -5.61 14.32 5.69
C GLN A 103 -4.26 14.96 6.02
N VAL A 104 -3.33 14.91 5.08
CA VAL A 104 -1.97 15.47 5.24
C VAL A 104 -1.84 16.90 4.72
N TYR A 105 -2.76 17.31 3.85
CA TYR A 105 -2.87 18.67 3.35
C TYR A 105 -4.30 18.98 2.92
N ASP A 106 -4.61 20.24 2.65
CA ASP A 106 -5.94 20.62 2.18
C ASP A 106 -6.31 19.86 0.89
N GLY A 107 -7.39 19.09 0.94
CA GLY A 107 -7.85 18.23 -0.15
C GLY A 107 -7.00 16.97 -0.44
N VAL A 108 -5.94 16.69 0.32
CA VAL A 108 -5.05 15.53 0.09
C VAL A 108 -5.22 14.50 1.19
N LEU A 109 -5.73 13.32 0.81
CA LEU A 109 -5.89 12.16 1.67
C LEU A 109 -4.86 11.08 1.32
N ILE A 110 -4.27 10.47 2.35
CA ILE A 110 -3.41 9.29 2.20
C ILE A 110 -4.03 8.08 2.92
N PRO A 111 -3.92 6.86 2.36
CA PRO A 111 -4.34 5.63 3.01
C PRO A 111 -3.18 5.05 3.83
N ASP A 112 -3.21 5.17 5.16
CA ASP A 112 -2.22 4.55 6.04
C ASP A 112 -2.67 3.12 6.41
N PHE A 113 -1.76 2.15 6.29
CA PHE A 113 -1.98 0.75 6.65
C PHE A 113 -1.26 0.25 7.91
N LYS A 114 -0.56 1.10 8.67
CA LYS A 114 0.16 0.71 9.90
C LYS A 114 -0.74 -0.07 10.86
N GLY A 115 -1.98 0.38 11.02
CA GLY A 115 -2.93 -0.14 12.01
C GLY A 115 -2.64 0.40 13.41
N LYS A 116 -3.16 -0.25 14.44
CA LYS A 116 -2.99 0.24 15.82
C LYS A 116 -1.55 0.07 16.31
N LEU A 117 -1.12 1.02 17.13
CA LEU A 117 0.12 0.90 17.88
C LEU A 117 0.03 -0.26 18.88
N ILE A 118 1.02 -1.15 18.85
CA ILE A 118 1.15 -2.27 19.80
C ILE A 118 2.18 -1.92 20.87
N HIS A 119 3.37 -1.47 20.44
CA HIS A 119 4.48 -1.23 21.36
C HIS A 119 5.51 -0.24 20.78
N LYS A 120 6.27 0.42 21.66
CA LYS A 120 7.44 1.25 21.34
C LYS A 120 8.59 0.88 22.26
N THR A 121 9.77 0.74 21.68
CA THR A 121 11.03 0.54 22.41
C THR A 121 12.12 1.37 21.77
N THR A 122 13.15 1.70 22.56
CA THR A 122 14.37 2.36 22.09
C THR A 122 15.52 1.42 22.42
N GLU A 123 16.30 1.07 21.41
CA GLU A 123 17.48 0.21 21.55
C GLU A 123 18.74 1.02 21.29
N LYS A 124 19.80 0.72 22.05
CA LYS A 124 21.12 1.34 21.88
C LYS A 124 22.11 0.25 21.52
N ARG A 125 22.87 0.47 20.45
CA ARG A 125 23.97 -0.42 20.06
C ARG A 125 25.24 0.37 19.76
N ILE A 126 26.39 -0.28 19.95
CA ILE A 126 27.68 0.31 19.60
C ILE A 126 28.13 -0.32 18.29
N GLU A 127 28.24 0.49 17.25
CA GLU A 127 28.88 0.10 15.99
C GLU A 127 30.28 0.68 15.88
N LYS A 128 31.17 -0.02 15.17
CA LYS A 128 32.54 0.44 14.93
C LYS A 128 32.69 0.86 13.48
N PHE A 129 33.00 2.14 13.27
CA PHE A 129 33.38 2.69 11.97
C PHE A 129 34.81 3.19 12.04
N ASN A 130 35.69 2.67 11.17
CA ASN A 130 37.13 2.98 11.16
C ASN A 130 37.76 2.84 12.57
N ASP A 131 37.47 1.72 13.24
CA ASP A 131 37.92 1.40 14.60
C ASP A 131 37.47 2.35 15.72
N LYS A 132 36.62 3.33 15.42
CA LYS A 132 36.00 4.21 16.42
C LYS A 132 34.61 3.70 16.77
N PRO A 133 34.26 3.57 18.06
CA PRO A 133 32.92 3.21 18.48
C PRO A 133 31.99 4.41 18.34
N PHE A 134 30.80 4.15 17.81
CA PHE A 134 29.70 5.09 17.77
C PHE A 134 28.49 4.43 18.42
N GLU A 135 27.82 5.17 19.30
CA GLU A 135 26.53 4.77 19.85
C GLU A 135 25.45 5.12 18.81
N ILE A 136 24.65 4.12 18.43
CA ILE A 136 23.50 4.25 17.56
C ILE A 136 22.26 4.01 18.43
N GLU A 137 21.32 4.93 18.35
CA GLU A 137 20.01 4.84 18.98
C GLU A 137 18.95 4.54 17.91
N GLU A 138 18.16 3.49 18.15
CA GLU A 138 17.12 3.03 17.25
C GLU A 138 15.78 3.05 17.98
N ASP A 139 14.84 3.86 17.47
CA ASP A 139 13.46 3.88 17.94
C ASP A 139 12.63 2.89 17.12
N ILE A 140 12.17 1.82 17.76
CA ILE A 140 11.40 0.76 17.14
C ILE A 140 9.94 0.86 17.60
N THR A 141 9.07 1.21 16.66
CA THR A 141 7.62 1.28 16.85
C THR A 141 6.93 0.12 16.14
N THR A 142 6.28 -0.76 16.90
CA THR A 142 5.51 -1.89 16.36
C THR A 142 4.03 -1.55 16.27
N TYR A 143 3.48 -1.67 15.07
CA TYR A 143 2.05 -1.61 14.77
C TYR A 143 1.51 -2.99 14.38
N GLU A 144 0.19 -3.10 14.20
CA GLU A 144 -0.49 -4.31 13.76
C GLU A 144 0.11 -4.88 12.46
N ASN A 145 0.32 -4.03 11.45
CA ASN A 145 0.76 -4.48 10.13
C ASN A 145 2.20 -4.10 9.77
N VAL A 146 2.79 -3.16 10.52
CA VAL A 146 4.09 -2.54 10.20
C VAL A 146 4.99 -2.50 11.44
N ILE A 147 6.29 -2.72 11.25
CA ILE A 147 7.32 -2.33 12.22
C ILE A 147 8.07 -1.14 11.62
N HIS A 148 8.04 -0.01 12.30
CA HIS A 148 8.79 1.18 11.93
C HIS A 148 10.05 1.26 12.80
N THR A 149 11.21 1.33 12.17
CA THR A 149 12.47 1.63 12.86
C THR A 149 13.00 2.96 12.36
N TYR A 150 13.27 3.86 13.29
CA TYR A 150 13.94 5.14 13.05
C TYR A 150 15.35 5.07 13.66
N THR A 151 16.36 5.45 12.88
CA THR A 151 17.76 5.50 13.31
C THR A 151 18.31 6.89 13.06
N ASP A 152 18.88 7.49 14.10
CA ASP A 152 19.62 8.76 13.99
C ASP A 152 21.12 8.47 14.07
N PHE A 153 21.85 8.81 13.00
CA PHE A 153 23.29 8.59 12.93
C PHE A 153 24.00 9.68 12.11
N VAL A 154 24.84 10.47 12.78
CA VAL A 154 25.75 11.45 12.15
C VAL A 154 25.00 12.40 11.20
N ASP A 155 23.94 13.04 11.72
CA ASP A 155 23.05 13.96 10.98
C ASP A 155 22.34 13.32 9.77
N CYS A 156 22.35 12.00 9.66
CA CYS A 156 21.54 11.23 8.74
C CYS A 156 20.47 10.44 9.49
N PHE A 157 19.27 10.42 8.93
CA PHE A 157 18.11 9.78 9.51
C PHE A 157 17.66 8.64 8.59
N GLU A 158 17.66 7.43 9.11
CA GLU A 158 17.15 6.26 8.39
C GLU A 158 15.76 5.91 8.92
N ASN A 159 14.80 5.78 8.01
CA ASN A 159 13.47 5.29 8.32
C ASN A 159 13.23 3.98 7.57
N THR A 160 12.84 2.94 8.31
CA THR A 160 12.44 1.67 7.69
C THR A 160 11.06 1.22 8.14
N TYR A 161 10.25 0.71 7.22
CA TYR A 161 8.89 0.22 7.47
C TYR A 161 8.76 -1.20 6.94
N LEU A 162 8.80 -2.18 7.85
CA LEU A 162 8.67 -3.60 7.52
C LEU A 162 7.19 -4.01 7.52
N TYR A 163 6.70 -4.43 6.36
CA TYR A 163 5.32 -4.87 6.14
C TYR A 163 5.18 -6.39 6.24
N LYS A 164 4.34 -6.84 7.17
CA LYS A 164 4.22 -8.27 7.52
C LYS A 164 3.39 -9.09 6.53
N TYR A 165 2.31 -8.50 6.02
CA TYR A 165 1.24 -9.22 5.31
C TYR A 165 0.81 -8.57 4.00
N MET A 166 1.53 -7.54 3.55
CA MET A 166 1.19 -6.79 2.35
C MET A 166 1.97 -7.28 1.14
N THR A 167 1.32 -7.19 -0.01
CA THR A 167 1.89 -7.45 -1.32
C THR A 167 2.72 -6.26 -1.81
N LEU A 168 3.54 -6.48 -2.85
CA LEU A 168 4.37 -5.43 -3.43
C LEU A 168 3.57 -4.20 -3.91
N HIS A 169 2.38 -4.38 -4.49
CA HIS A 169 1.58 -3.23 -4.95
C HIS A 169 1.01 -2.43 -3.78
N GLU A 170 0.58 -3.11 -2.71
CA GLU A 170 0.13 -2.43 -1.48
C GLU A 170 1.26 -1.61 -0.87
N VAL A 171 2.47 -2.19 -0.78
CA VAL A 171 3.67 -1.51 -0.25
C VAL A 171 4.09 -0.36 -1.17
N TYR A 172 4.03 -0.53 -2.49
CA TYR A 172 4.29 0.54 -3.45
C TYR A 172 3.40 1.76 -3.19
N HIS A 173 2.10 1.56 -2.97
CA HIS A 173 1.18 2.65 -2.66
C HIS A 173 1.41 3.31 -1.28
N GLN A 174 2.28 2.76 -0.43
CA GLN A 174 2.70 3.36 0.83
C GLN A 174 3.95 4.23 0.74
N LEU A 175 4.66 4.23 -0.39
CA LEU A 175 5.85 5.07 -0.59
C LEU A 175 5.64 6.55 -0.22
N PRO A 176 4.55 7.23 -0.63
CA PRO A 176 4.35 8.64 -0.31
C PRO A 176 3.63 8.85 1.04
N VAL A 177 3.28 7.79 1.77
CA VAL A 177 2.46 7.88 3.00
C VAL A 177 3.32 8.27 4.20
N HIS A 178 4.56 7.77 4.28
CA HIS A 178 5.43 8.01 5.44
C HIS A 178 6.17 9.33 5.39
N ASP A 179 6.40 9.85 4.19
CA ASP A 179 7.01 11.17 3.96
C ASP A 179 6.27 11.90 2.81
N PRO A 180 5.05 12.40 3.07
CA PRO A 180 4.22 13.00 2.05
C PRO A 180 4.83 14.32 1.56
N LYS A 181 5.24 14.34 0.29
CA LYS A 181 5.67 15.57 -0.39
C LYS A 181 4.50 16.14 -1.19
N ILE A 182 4.16 17.40 -0.94
CA ILE A 182 3.02 18.08 -1.57
C ILE A 182 3.51 19.11 -2.58
N ASP A 183 2.98 19.03 -3.80
CA ASP A 183 3.10 20.06 -4.83
C ASP A 183 1.81 20.89 -4.89
N VAL A 184 1.95 22.20 -4.75
CA VAL A 184 0.84 23.16 -4.70
C VAL A 184 0.83 23.93 -6.02
N THR A 185 -0.23 23.72 -6.79
CA THR A 185 -0.37 24.34 -8.11
C THR A 185 -1.69 25.11 -8.21
N SER A 186 -1.85 25.90 -9.28
CA SER A 186 -3.14 26.56 -9.58
C SER A 186 -4.30 25.59 -9.85
N LYS A 187 -4.01 24.28 -10.02
CA LYS A 187 -5.00 23.23 -10.25
C LYS A 187 -5.36 22.45 -8.99
N GLY A 188 -4.72 22.76 -7.85
CA GLY A 188 -4.90 22.07 -6.58
C GLY A 188 -3.59 21.57 -5.99
N ASN A 189 -3.74 20.85 -4.87
CA ASN A 189 -2.64 20.25 -4.11
C ASN A 189 -2.53 18.78 -4.48
N PHE A 190 -1.32 18.32 -4.77
CA PHE A 190 -1.06 16.96 -5.21
C PHE A 190 0.07 16.36 -4.39
N ILE A 191 -0.11 15.11 -3.99
CA ILE A 191 0.98 14.34 -3.41
C ILE A 191 1.91 13.84 -4.53
N LEU A 192 3.20 13.97 -4.32
CA LEU A 192 4.22 13.52 -5.25
C LEU A 192 4.54 12.05 -5.00
N MET A 193 4.44 11.23 -6.05
CA MET A 193 4.90 9.85 -6.02
C MET A 193 6.40 9.80 -6.31
N PRO A 194 7.21 9.09 -5.51
CA PRO A 194 8.63 8.89 -5.83
C PRO A 194 8.81 8.24 -7.22
N GLU A 195 9.73 8.79 -8.00
CA GLU A 195 10.02 8.31 -9.36
C GLU A 195 10.85 7.03 -9.28
N PHE A 196 10.39 5.95 -9.90
CA PHE A 196 11.18 4.72 -9.99
C PHE A 196 12.41 4.92 -10.88
N ILE A 197 13.56 4.44 -10.41
CA ILE A 197 14.85 4.53 -11.12
C ILE A 197 15.19 3.19 -11.75
N GLU A 198 15.34 2.15 -10.93
CA GLU A 198 15.75 0.82 -11.38
C GLU A 198 15.39 -0.26 -10.38
N LYS A 199 15.39 -1.51 -10.85
CA LYS A 199 15.40 -2.70 -10.01
C LYS A 199 16.80 -3.28 -9.96
N LYS A 200 17.35 -3.44 -8.76
CA LYS A 200 18.65 -4.08 -8.52
C LYS A 200 18.49 -5.20 -7.50
N ASP A 201 18.76 -6.42 -7.92
CA ASP A 201 18.56 -7.63 -7.11
C ASP A 201 17.13 -7.70 -6.53
N ASN A 202 17.00 -7.68 -5.20
CA ASN A 202 15.73 -7.68 -4.47
C ASN A 202 15.23 -6.27 -4.10
N GLN A 203 15.78 -5.22 -4.71
CA GLN A 203 15.46 -3.83 -4.39
C GLN A 203 14.85 -3.10 -5.57
N TYR A 204 13.80 -2.32 -5.31
CA TYR A 204 13.20 -1.36 -6.22
C TYR A 204 13.61 0.04 -5.75
N ILE A 205 14.42 0.74 -6.52
CA ILE A 205 15.04 2.00 -6.13
C ILE A 205 14.23 3.17 -6.71
N PHE A 206 13.96 4.16 -5.87
CA PHE A 206 13.23 5.36 -6.22
C PHE A 206 14.04 6.61 -5.91
N LYS A 207 13.78 7.66 -6.67
CA LYS A 207 14.35 8.98 -6.48
C LYS A 207 13.78 9.60 -5.22
N GLY A 208 14.67 9.98 -4.31
CA GLY A 208 14.30 10.78 -3.14
C GLY A 208 13.91 12.22 -3.52
N ILE A 209 13.17 12.89 -2.65
CA ILE A 209 12.67 14.24 -2.85
C ILE A 209 13.08 15.12 -1.67
N GLY A 210 13.75 16.24 -1.94
CA GLY A 210 14.25 17.14 -0.89
C GLY A 210 15.52 16.62 -0.23
N ILE A 211 15.52 16.46 1.09
CA ILE A 211 16.65 15.92 1.86
C ILE A 211 16.76 14.39 1.79
N THR A 212 15.70 13.73 1.31
CA THR A 212 15.69 12.28 1.10
C THR A 212 16.62 11.95 -0.05
N ARG A 213 17.72 11.28 0.26
CA ARG A 213 18.75 10.91 -0.73
C ARG A 213 18.36 9.64 -1.49
N SER A 214 17.70 8.70 -0.81
CA SER A 214 17.28 7.43 -1.42
C SER A 214 16.01 6.92 -0.78
N ILE A 215 15.17 6.28 -1.61
CA ILE A 215 14.02 5.51 -1.17
C ILE A 215 14.09 4.15 -1.89
N ALA A 216 13.84 3.05 -1.18
CA ALA A 216 13.80 1.74 -1.76
C ALA A 216 12.68 0.88 -1.17
N ILE A 217 12.10 0.00 -2.00
CA ILE A 217 11.36 -1.17 -1.51
C ILE A 217 12.30 -2.36 -1.61
N ILE A 218 12.47 -3.10 -0.52
CA ILE A 218 13.35 -4.27 -0.43
C ILE A 218 12.48 -5.50 -0.17
N GLU A 219 12.59 -6.51 -1.02
CA GLU A 219 11.93 -7.81 -0.85
C GLU A 219 12.79 -8.72 0.02
N ASN A 220 12.29 -9.08 1.20
CA ASN A 220 12.96 -9.98 2.12
C ASN A 220 12.77 -11.44 1.71
N LYS A 221 13.65 -12.32 2.20
CA LYS A 221 13.67 -13.75 1.83
C LYS A 221 12.40 -14.51 2.21
N ASP A 222 11.66 -14.01 3.19
CA ASP A 222 10.39 -14.55 3.68
C ASP A 222 9.16 -13.99 2.94
N GLY A 223 9.37 -13.16 1.91
CA GLY A 223 8.31 -12.55 1.11
C GLY A 223 7.71 -11.28 1.73
N GLN A 224 8.28 -10.81 2.85
CA GLN A 224 7.94 -9.50 3.41
C GLN A 224 8.61 -8.38 2.60
N PHE A 225 8.07 -7.17 2.72
CA PHE A 225 8.64 -5.99 2.06
C PHE A 225 9.02 -4.94 3.09
N LEU A 226 10.14 -4.27 2.85
CA LEU A 226 10.64 -3.17 3.65
C LEU A 226 10.67 -1.92 2.78
N ILE A 227 10.05 -0.82 3.22
CA ILE A 227 10.37 0.50 2.66
C ILE A 227 11.53 1.05 3.48
N ALA A 228 12.62 1.47 2.84
CA ALA A 228 13.73 2.15 3.47
C ALA A 228 13.92 3.53 2.84
N SER A 229 14.09 4.55 3.67
CA SER A 229 14.47 5.89 3.23
C SER A 229 15.62 6.44 4.07
N LEU A 230 16.49 7.19 3.41
CA LEU A 230 17.64 7.85 4.03
C LEU A 230 17.56 9.35 3.78
N ASP A 231 17.42 10.11 4.86
CA ASP A 231 17.38 11.57 4.85
C ASP A 231 18.70 12.11 5.39
N CYS A 232 19.44 12.86 4.58
CA CYS A 232 20.72 13.44 4.98
C CYS A 232 20.82 14.87 4.40
N PRO A 233 21.05 15.90 5.22
CA PRO A 233 21.25 17.28 4.79
C PRO A 233 22.34 17.50 3.73
#